data_AF-A0A139WSQ4-F1
#
_entry.id   AF-A0A139WSQ4-F1
#
_cell.length_a   1.000
_cell.length_b   1.000
_cell.length_c   1.000
_cell.angle_alpha   90.00
_cell.angle_beta   90.00
_cell.angle_gamma   90.00
#
_symmetry.space_group_name_H-M   'P 1'
#
loop_
_entity.id
_entity.type
_entity.pdbx_description
1 polymer ?
#
loop_
_entity_poly.entity_id
_entity_poly.type
_entity_poly.pdbx_seq_one_letter_code
_entity_poly.pdbx_strand_id
1 'polypeptide(L)'
;MKRLISSIAITSYLLGIGNVTILPLQHQASAQAQKTDKLYYTFYGQTIPLSLRQDTVAVAFKPVRTRGKALFQQLQDDLRSPSSGTRSTSQGTGLNVEVNPLGSNFALVKLPTSTRSSVANLQQQIQKQPYVQETLPVLTRTLGDSQSGETQQTIVLPNEIVVNFESKLSESQKQLILLRNNLEVVRPLRFTKNHYLVRPKSVSGTAVLAVANQLTDMAGIQSATPNFIQSTSYQTLVSDSLKETPNANTHLQSLLATLPQPKDTPHTTSLLPLQWHLNSTPRRGQLLPRTDIRATEAWKKSNGGRDVVVAVIDSLIQWDHPDLVKNLYNSGNSPDKLPNEEYGWDFSSGEEGDGDTRLTVDELATIQAHFQNTFKLSTEELLKKYASLAEVLKQKFPSASKSDIALFLKNYIRNQVASEFHGTWSAGVIAANSQDKSGVLGVAPNAKILPVRVFGLAGKIDSNTARLREIKGKTVSNVFAY
;
A
#
# COMPACT_ATOMS: atom_id res chain seq x y z
N MET A 1 26.13 47.69 80.74
CA MET A 1 27.09 46.84 81.47
C MET A 1 27.25 45.53 80.72
N LYS A 2 28.51 45.18 80.41
CA LYS A 2 29.09 43.86 80.07
C LYS A 2 28.67 43.14 78.77
N ARG A 3 29.69 42.49 78.21
CA ARG A 3 29.91 41.96 76.85
C ARG A 3 30.01 40.42 76.85
N LEU A 4 29.97 39.83 75.63
CA LEU A 4 30.55 38.54 75.16
C LEU A 4 29.81 37.27 75.65
N ILE A 5 29.54 36.21 74.85
CA ILE A 5 30.43 35.32 74.08
C ILE A 5 29.68 34.64 72.90
N SER A 6 30.48 34.08 71.99
CA SER A 6 30.29 33.52 70.65
C SER A 6 29.70 32.08 70.54
N SER A 7 29.25 31.75 69.32
CA SER A 7 29.42 30.45 68.59
C SER A 7 28.36 29.32 68.59
N ILE A 8 27.74 29.14 67.41
CA ILE A 8 27.66 27.93 66.53
C ILE A 8 27.19 26.58 67.11
N ALA A 9 26.06 26.05 66.60
CA ALA A 9 25.94 24.78 65.85
C ALA A 9 24.45 24.38 65.71
N ILE A 10 23.90 24.39 64.48
CA ILE A 10 22.63 23.73 64.16
C ILE A 10 22.98 22.45 63.41
N THR A 11 22.75 21.34 64.08
CA THR A 11 22.99 19.99 63.59
C THR A 11 21.89 19.54 62.63
N SER A 12 22.35 18.82 61.62
CA SER A 12 21.71 18.32 60.41
C SER A 12 20.64 17.25 60.63
N TYR A 13 19.65 17.20 59.74
CA TYR A 13 19.23 15.95 59.11
C TYR A 13 18.90 16.21 57.63
N LEU A 14 19.47 15.37 56.77
CA LEU A 14 19.59 15.51 55.32
C LEU A 14 19.05 14.21 54.69
N LEU A 15 18.53 14.34 53.47
CA LEU A 15 18.46 13.36 52.37
C LEU A 15 17.09 12.73 52.03
N GLY A 16 16.64 13.13 50.85
CA GLY A 16 15.61 12.49 50.03
C GLY A 16 15.35 13.26 48.74
N ILE A 17 16.38 13.85 48.12
CA ILE A 17 16.25 14.53 46.82
C ILE A 17 16.35 13.45 45.75
N GLY A 18 15.23 13.17 45.08
CA GLY A 18 15.23 12.32 43.89
C GLY A 18 16.10 12.93 42.80
N ASN A 19 16.99 12.12 42.23
CA ASN A 19 17.90 12.49 41.15
C ASN A 19 17.14 13.09 39.96
N VAL A 20 17.15 14.42 39.83
CA VAL A 20 16.94 15.09 38.56
C VAL A 20 18.26 14.96 37.81
N THR A 21 18.34 14.01 36.89
CA THR A 21 19.45 13.93 35.94
C THR A 21 19.35 15.12 35.00
N ILE A 22 20.01 16.21 35.36
CA ILE A 22 20.22 17.36 34.47
C ILE A 22 21.11 16.86 33.33
N LEU A 23 20.50 16.60 32.17
CA LEU A 23 21.24 16.39 30.92
C LEU A 23 22.18 17.60 30.75
N PRO A 24 23.50 17.38 30.57
CA PRO A 24 24.42 18.49 30.41
C PRO A 24 24.02 19.33 29.20
N LEU A 25 24.05 20.65 29.37
CA LEU A 25 24.03 21.62 28.28
C LEU A 25 25.29 21.40 27.41
N GLN A 26 25.23 20.44 26.49
CA GLN A 26 26.15 20.42 25.37
C GLN A 26 25.71 21.48 24.36
N HIS A 27 26.72 22.17 23.84
CA HIS A 27 26.65 23.32 22.96
C HIS A 27 25.57 23.18 21.87
N GLN A 28 24.98 24.31 21.48
CA GLN A 28 24.35 24.46 20.17
C GLN A 28 25.38 24.11 19.09
N ALA A 29 25.47 22.83 18.73
CA ALA A 29 26.00 22.45 17.44
C ALA A 29 24.94 22.89 16.43
N SER A 30 25.16 24.03 15.79
CA SER A 30 24.61 24.27 14.47
C SER A 30 24.96 23.05 13.63
N ALA A 31 24.01 22.14 13.44
CA ALA A 31 24.17 20.97 12.61
C ALA A 31 24.31 21.44 11.15
N GLN A 32 25.52 21.85 10.78
CA GLN A 32 25.94 21.76 9.40
C GLN A 32 25.92 20.29 9.07
N ALA A 33 24.86 19.86 8.38
CA ALA A 33 24.78 18.55 7.77
C ALA A 33 26.10 18.30 7.03
N GLN A 34 26.90 17.38 7.55
CA GLN A 34 28.14 16.96 6.92
C GLN A 34 27.75 16.43 5.54
N LYS A 35 28.21 17.11 4.49
CA LYS A 35 27.98 16.73 3.09
C LYS A 35 28.75 15.43 2.82
N THR A 36 28.21 14.30 3.25
CA THR A 36 28.65 13.00 2.74
C THR A 36 27.99 12.81 1.38
N ASP A 37 28.80 12.73 0.31
CA ASP A 37 28.29 12.52 -1.06
C ASP A 37 27.53 11.19 -1.25
N LYS A 38 27.57 10.30 -0.25
CA LYS A 38 26.86 9.02 -0.25
C LYS A 38 25.49 9.17 0.41
N LEU A 39 24.43 8.91 -0.36
CA LEU A 39 23.07 8.83 0.16
C LEU A 39 22.85 7.45 0.78
N TYR A 40 22.34 7.41 2.01
CA TYR A 40 21.99 6.17 2.70
C TYR A 40 20.95 6.45 3.79
N TYR A 41 20.32 5.38 4.27
CA TYR A 41 19.55 5.40 5.52
C TYR A 41 19.90 4.19 6.37
N THR A 42 19.68 4.30 7.68
CA THR A 42 19.87 3.21 8.62
C THR A 42 18.55 2.47 8.86
N PHE A 43 18.58 1.14 8.80
CA PHE A 43 17.43 0.28 9.10
C PHE A 43 17.89 -0.93 9.94
N TYR A 44 17.36 -1.09 11.15
CA TYR A 44 17.81 -2.12 12.10
C TYR A 44 19.34 -2.18 12.29
N GLY A 45 19.98 -1.01 12.40
CA GLY A 45 21.44 -0.89 12.55
C GLY A 45 22.25 -1.17 11.29
N GLN A 46 21.61 -1.44 10.15
CA GLN A 46 22.28 -1.64 8.87
C GLN A 46 22.19 -0.38 8.00
N THR A 47 23.31 -0.02 7.38
CA THR A 47 23.39 1.06 6.40
C THR A 47 22.94 0.55 5.04
N ILE A 48 21.87 1.15 4.50
CA ILE A 48 21.34 0.81 3.19
C ILE A 48 21.70 1.93 2.20
N PRO A 49 22.54 1.65 1.18
CA PRO A 49 22.96 2.65 0.20
C PRO A 49 21.83 3.01 -0.76
N LEU A 50 21.81 4.28 -1.16
CA LEU A 50 20.82 4.85 -2.06
C LEU A 50 21.52 5.56 -3.22
N SER A 51 20.92 5.49 -4.41
CA SER A 51 21.38 6.24 -5.59
C SER A 51 20.29 7.19 -6.08
N LEU A 52 20.64 8.47 -6.28
CA LEU A 52 19.69 9.46 -6.80
C LEU A 52 19.49 9.30 -8.31
N ARG A 53 18.24 9.18 -8.75
CA ARG A 53 17.88 9.14 -10.16
C ARG A 53 18.01 10.53 -10.76
N GLN A 54 18.89 10.67 -11.75
CA GLN A 54 19.14 11.93 -12.48
C GLN A 54 18.25 12.09 -13.73
N ASP A 55 17.36 11.14 -13.99
CA ASP A 55 16.47 11.09 -15.15
C ASP A 55 15.00 10.97 -14.72
N THR A 56 14.68 11.06 -13.43
CA THR A 56 13.31 10.89 -12.93
C THR A 56 13.05 11.77 -11.72
N VAL A 57 11.88 12.39 -11.69
CA VAL A 57 11.38 13.14 -10.53
C VAL A 57 9.97 12.67 -10.19
N ALA A 58 9.67 12.58 -8.90
CA ALA A 58 8.31 12.31 -8.44
C ALA A 58 7.56 13.62 -8.23
N VAL A 59 6.25 13.58 -8.42
CA VAL A 59 5.36 14.72 -8.29
C VAL A 59 4.26 14.33 -7.34
N ALA A 60 4.09 15.08 -6.26
CA ALA A 60 2.93 14.99 -5.40
C ALA A 60 1.90 16.01 -5.86
N PHE A 61 0.65 15.59 -6.00
CA PHE A 61 -0.45 16.45 -6.41
C PHE A 61 -1.19 17.01 -5.21
N LYS A 62 -1.70 18.24 -5.34
CA LYS A 62 -2.64 18.79 -4.36
C LYS A 62 -3.94 17.96 -4.37
N PRO A 63 -4.60 17.78 -3.22
CA PRO A 63 -5.89 17.10 -3.14
C PRO A 63 -6.99 17.98 -3.76
N VAL A 64 -7.13 17.94 -5.08
CA VAL A 64 -8.10 18.76 -5.84
C VAL A 64 -9.13 17.85 -6.49
N ARG A 65 -10.43 18.20 -6.38
CA ARG A 65 -11.49 17.57 -7.17
C ARG A 65 -11.34 17.96 -8.63
N THR A 66 -10.74 17.10 -9.45
CA THR A 66 -10.73 17.27 -10.90
C THR A 66 -12.06 16.81 -11.49
N ARG A 67 -12.89 17.72 -12.00
CA ARG A 67 -14.00 17.38 -12.92
C ARG A 67 -13.44 17.18 -14.32
N GLY A 68 -12.60 16.16 -14.55
CA GLY A 68 -11.87 16.02 -15.82
C GLY A 68 -10.83 14.90 -15.88
N LYS A 69 -9.76 15.13 -16.64
CA LYS A 69 -8.62 14.20 -16.78
C LYS A 69 -7.90 14.02 -15.43
N ALA A 70 -7.31 12.84 -15.22
CA ALA A 70 -6.50 12.59 -14.02
C ALA A 70 -5.27 13.50 -13.99
N LEU A 71 -4.84 13.94 -12.80
CA LEU A 71 -3.80 14.98 -12.64
C LEU A 71 -2.47 14.64 -13.32
N PHE A 72 -2.07 13.36 -13.32
CA PHE A 72 -0.85 12.93 -14.02
C PHE A 72 -1.01 12.91 -15.56
N GLN A 73 -2.20 12.65 -16.09
CA GLN A 73 -2.48 12.80 -17.54
C GLN A 73 -2.51 14.28 -17.92
N GLN A 74 -3.12 15.11 -17.07
CA GLN A 74 -3.07 16.56 -17.24
C GLN A 74 -1.61 17.05 -17.23
N LEU A 75 -0.80 16.59 -16.28
CA LEU A 75 0.63 16.89 -16.23
C LEU A 75 1.37 16.41 -17.50
N GLN A 76 1.05 15.21 -18.00
CA GLN A 76 1.63 14.70 -19.23
C GLN A 76 1.35 15.63 -20.42
N ASP A 77 0.11 16.11 -20.54
CA ASP A 77 -0.33 16.99 -21.62
C ASP A 77 0.29 18.39 -21.48
N ASP A 78 0.32 18.93 -20.26
CA ASP A 78 0.86 20.26 -19.96
C ASP A 78 2.38 20.33 -20.21
N LEU A 79 3.12 19.26 -19.92
CA LEU A 79 4.57 19.20 -20.18
C LEU A 79 4.90 18.96 -21.67
N ARG A 80 3.98 18.37 -22.44
CA ARG A 80 4.14 18.14 -23.89
C ARG A 80 3.65 19.31 -24.74
N SER A 81 2.84 20.20 -24.18
CA SER A 81 2.30 21.36 -24.92
C SER A 81 3.32 22.50 -24.94
N PRO A 82 3.58 23.16 -26.10
CA PRO A 82 4.39 24.36 -26.15
C PRO A 82 3.73 25.48 -25.33
N SER A 83 4.49 26.15 -24.45
CA SER A 83 3.97 27.27 -23.66
C SER A 83 3.37 28.35 -24.56
N SER A 84 2.05 28.56 -24.50
CA SER A 84 1.32 29.56 -25.29
C SER A 84 1.48 30.98 -24.71
N GLY A 85 2.71 31.42 -24.48
CA GLY A 85 3.03 32.71 -23.87
C GLY A 85 4.09 33.45 -24.67
N THR A 86 3.64 34.50 -25.38
CA THR A 86 4.42 35.55 -26.07
C THR A 86 5.25 35.13 -27.29
N ARG A 87 5.04 35.84 -28.40
CA ARG A 87 5.73 35.74 -29.70
C ARG A 87 7.25 35.60 -29.51
N SER A 88 7.74 34.38 -29.69
CA SER A 88 9.15 34.11 -30.00
C SER A 88 9.17 33.10 -31.14
N THR A 89 9.89 33.45 -32.21
CA THR A 89 9.95 32.75 -33.50
C THR A 89 10.86 31.51 -33.50
N SER A 90 11.12 30.90 -32.34
CA SER A 90 11.72 29.57 -32.28
C SER A 90 10.63 28.53 -32.02
N GLN A 91 10.44 27.58 -32.94
CA GLN A 91 9.57 26.41 -32.74
C GLN A 91 9.93 25.69 -31.44
N GLY A 92 9.19 25.95 -30.36
CA GLY A 92 9.35 25.26 -29.08
C GLY A 92 8.79 23.86 -29.20
N THR A 93 9.66 22.86 -29.37
CA THR A 93 9.28 21.45 -29.23
C THR A 93 8.95 21.20 -27.75
N GLY A 94 7.74 20.71 -27.48
CA GLY A 94 7.35 20.31 -26.12
C GLY A 94 8.31 19.28 -25.54
N LEU A 95 8.38 19.16 -24.21
CA LEU A 95 9.29 18.20 -23.59
C LEU A 95 8.81 16.78 -23.92
N ASN A 96 9.67 15.98 -24.53
CA ASN A 96 9.46 14.55 -24.65
C ASN A 96 9.64 13.94 -23.26
N VAL A 97 8.57 13.83 -22.47
CA VAL A 97 8.59 13.22 -21.13
C VAL A 97 7.53 12.14 -21.03
N GLU A 98 7.76 11.18 -20.15
CA GLU A 98 6.83 10.12 -19.80
C GLU A 98 6.36 10.34 -18.35
N VAL A 99 5.04 10.48 -18.16
CA VAL A 99 4.43 10.63 -16.83
C VAL A 99 3.67 9.36 -16.47
N ASN A 100 4.22 8.61 -15.53
CA ASN A 100 3.65 7.37 -15.03
C ASN A 100 2.99 7.60 -13.67
N PRO A 101 1.77 7.11 -13.44
CA PRO A 101 1.11 7.28 -12.15
C PRO A 101 1.83 6.45 -11.08
N LEU A 102 1.85 6.97 -9.86
CA LEU A 102 2.27 6.28 -8.65
C LEU A 102 1.14 6.41 -7.63
N GLY A 103 0.16 5.51 -7.70
CA GLY A 103 -1.09 5.63 -6.95
C GLY A 103 -1.94 6.81 -7.43
N SER A 104 -2.82 7.34 -6.56
CA SER A 104 -3.73 8.44 -6.92
C SER A 104 -3.12 9.84 -6.79
N ASN A 105 -2.13 9.98 -5.90
CA ASN A 105 -1.64 11.28 -5.44
C ASN A 105 -0.23 11.61 -5.96
N PHE A 106 0.44 10.65 -6.60
CA PHE A 106 1.80 10.83 -7.10
C PHE A 106 1.92 10.42 -8.56
N ALA A 107 2.95 10.95 -9.21
CA ALA A 107 3.40 10.50 -10.52
C ALA A 107 4.93 10.53 -10.62
N LEU A 108 5.50 9.63 -11.40
CA LEU A 108 6.90 9.65 -11.81
C LEU A 108 6.99 10.28 -13.19
N VAL A 109 7.76 11.37 -13.31
CA VAL A 109 8.08 12.01 -14.58
C VAL A 109 9.49 11.61 -14.98
N LYS A 110 9.61 10.88 -16.08
CA LYS A 110 10.87 10.36 -16.61
C LYS A 110 11.32 11.16 -17.83
N LEU A 111 12.60 11.54 -17.83
CA LEU A 111 13.29 12.14 -18.97
C LEU A 111 13.86 11.03 -19.87
N PRO A 112 13.66 11.09 -21.20
CA PRO A 112 14.37 10.24 -22.14
C PRO A 112 15.87 10.48 -22.05
N THR A 113 16.63 9.39 -22.19
CA THR A 113 18.11 9.38 -22.17
C THR A 113 18.76 10.27 -23.23
N SER A 114 18.02 10.68 -24.27
CA SER A 114 18.48 11.58 -25.34
C SER A 114 18.25 13.07 -25.08
N THR A 115 17.68 13.45 -23.93
CA THR A 115 17.26 14.84 -23.65
C THR A 115 18.41 15.64 -23.04
N ARG A 116 18.72 16.82 -23.60
CA ARG A 116 19.73 17.75 -23.05
C ARG A 116 19.28 18.52 -21.79
N SER A 117 18.00 18.42 -21.43
CA SER A 117 17.41 19.14 -20.29
C SER A 117 17.72 18.44 -18.98
N SER A 118 18.13 19.21 -17.96
CA SER A 118 18.36 18.70 -16.61
C SER A 118 17.05 18.46 -15.84
N VAL A 119 17.06 17.54 -14.88
CA VAL A 119 15.95 17.33 -13.93
C VAL A 119 15.58 18.63 -13.20
N ALA A 120 16.55 19.50 -12.91
CA ALA A 120 16.30 20.79 -12.28
C ALA A 120 15.38 21.70 -13.11
N ASN A 121 15.59 21.77 -14.43
CA ASN A 121 14.73 22.55 -15.32
C ASN A 121 13.32 21.94 -15.41
N LEU A 122 13.23 20.61 -15.46
CA LEU A 122 11.95 19.90 -15.43
C LEU A 122 11.19 20.16 -14.13
N GLN A 123 11.86 20.09 -12.97
CA GLN A 123 11.28 20.40 -11.67
C GLN A 123 10.66 21.78 -11.63
N GLN A 124 11.36 22.80 -12.13
CA GLN A 124 10.82 24.16 -12.19
C GLN A 124 9.57 24.27 -13.07
N GLN A 125 9.49 23.53 -14.18
CA GLN A 125 8.30 23.52 -15.03
C GLN A 125 7.12 22.80 -14.38
N ILE A 126 7.39 21.69 -13.69
CA ILE A 126 6.37 20.93 -12.95
C ILE A 126 5.82 21.77 -11.80
N GLN A 127 6.69 22.43 -11.02
CA GLN A 127 6.28 23.24 -9.86
C GLN A 127 5.42 24.46 -10.23
N LYS A 128 5.47 24.93 -11.49
CA LYS A 128 4.58 26.00 -11.98
C LYS A 128 3.12 25.55 -12.15
N GLN A 129 2.86 24.25 -12.18
CA GLN A 129 1.50 23.75 -12.38
C GLN A 129 0.66 23.95 -11.11
N PRO A 130 -0.54 24.55 -11.19
CA PRO A 130 -1.30 24.96 -10.01
C PRO A 130 -1.79 23.79 -9.15
N TYR A 131 -1.92 22.61 -9.75
CA TYR A 131 -2.36 21.36 -9.10
C TYR A 131 -1.20 20.52 -8.54
N VAL A 132 0.05 20.94 -8.72
CA VAL A 132 1.22 20.28 -8.12
C VAL A 132 1.41 20.82 -6.70
N GLN A 133 1.57 19.91 -5.74
CA GLN A 133 1.91 20.24 -4.36
C GLN A 133 3.42 20.41 -4.21
N GLU A 134 4.18 19.43 -4.65
CA GLU A 134 5.65 19.43 -4.56
C GLU A 134 6.28 18.42 -5.54
N THR A 135 7.58 18.55 -5.74
CA THR A 135 8.40 17.55 -6.44
C THR A 135 9.32 16.84 -5.46
N LEU A 136 9.39 15.52 -5.56
CA LEU A 136 10.11 14.66 -4.62
C LEU A 136 11.28 13.95 -5.32
N PRO A 137 12.42 13.74 -4.61
CA PRO A 137 13.52 12.91 -5.12
C PRO A 137 13.08 11.48 -5.38
N VAL A 138 13.62 10.90 -6.45
CA VAL A 138 13.48 9.48 -6.76
C VAL A 138 14.83 8.81 -6.59
N LEU A 139 14.86 7.75 -5.79
CA LEU A 139 16.07 7.03 -5.42
C LEU A 139 15.95 5.58 -5.88
N THR A 140 17.09 4.90 -5.97
CA THR A 140 17.14 3.45 -6.08
C THR A 140 17.90 2.82 -4.92
N ARG A 141 17.46 1.63 -4.52
CA ARG A 141 18.16 0.75 -3.57
C ARG A 141 18.23 -0.67 -4.13
N THR A 142 19.26 -1.41 -3.78
CA THR A 142 19.36 -2.84 -4.12
C THR A 142 18.92 -3.66 -2.92
N LEU A 143 18.00 -4.60 -3.12
CA LEU A 143 17.60 -5.60 -2.13
C LEU A 143 17.95 -7.01 -2.62
N GLY A 144 18.31 -7.90 -1.69
CA GLY A 144 18.65 -9.28 -1.96
C GLY A 144 20.07 -9.62 -1.49
N ASP A 145 20.31 -10.90 -1.25
CA ASP A 145 21.66 -11.43 -1.06
C ASP A 145 22.18 -12.04 -2.38
N SER A 146 23.48 -12.35 -2.44
CA SER A 146 24.11 -12.93 -3.62
C SER A 146 23.54 -14.29 -4.05
N GLN A 147 22.67 -14.91 -3.23
CA GLN A 147 22.02 -16.19 -3.54
C GLN A 147 20.57 -16.04 -4.02
N SER A 148 19.84 -15.01 -3.57
CA SER A 148 18.45 -14.73 -3.94
C SER A 148 18.30 -13.87 -5.20
N GLY A 149 19.40 -13.32 -5.71
CA GLY A 149 19.44 -12.37 -6.81
C GLY A 149 19.20 -10.94 -6.34
N GLU A 150 20.01 -10.01 -6.86
CA GLU A 150 19.89 -8.58 -6.56
C GLU A 150 18.74 -7.95 -7.37
N THR A 151 17.78 -7.35 -6.67
CA THR A 151 16.69 -6.59 -7.30
C THR A 151 16.85 -5.11 -6.98
N GLN A 152 16.96 -4.28 -8.02
CA GLN A 152 16.95 -2.82 -7.88
C GLN A 152 15.52 -2.31 -7.75
N GLN A 153 15.22 -1.61 -6.66
CA GLN A 153 13.93 -0.98 -6.39
C GLN A 153 13.99 0.52 -6.62
N THR A 154 12.94 1.08 -7.22
CA THR A 154 12.72 2.53 -7.32
C THR A 154 11.82 2.99 -6.17
N ILE A 155 12.27 3.98 -5.43
CA ILE A 155 11.56 4.55 -4.27
C ILE A 155 11.52 6.07 -4.40
N VAL A 156 10.47 6.68 -3.87
CA VAL A 156 10.29 8.12 -3.75
C VAL A 156 10.55 8.52 -2.31
N LEU A 157 11.22 9.66 -2.11
CA LEU A 157 11.56 10.18 -0.78
C LEU A 157 10.73 11.43 -0.46
N PRO A 158 9.58 11.28 0.22
CA PRO A 158 8.91 12.37 0.92
C PRO A 158 9.81 13.02 1.96
N ASN A 159 9.47 14.25 2.35
CA ASN A 159 10.11 14.93 3.47
C ASN A 159 9.55 14.45 4.83
N GLU A 160 9.54 13.13 5.05
CA GLU A 160 8.90 12.51 6.21
C GLU A 160 9.75 11.40 6.81
N ILE A 161 9.70 11.28 8.13
CA ILE A 161 10.48 10.33 8.91
C ILE A 161 9.53 9.60 9.86
N VAL A 162 9.60 8.28 9.90
CA VAL A 162 8.98 7.46 10.95
C VAL A 162 9.94 7.40 12.11
N VAL A 163 9.52 7.92 13.26
CA VAL A 163 10.29 7.93 14.50
C VAL A 163 9.61 7.04 15.53
N ASN A 164 10.37 6.12 16.10
CA ASN A 164 9.97 5.33 17.26
C ASN A 164 10.75 5.81 18.49
N PHE A 165 10.05 6.28 19.51
CA PHE A 165 10.63 6.71 20.77
C PHE A 165 10.80 5.56 21.76
N GLU A 166 11.81 5.66 22.63
CA GLU A 166 11.95 4.75 23.77
C GLU A 166 10.69 4.76 24.64
N SER A 167 10.23 3.58 25.06
CA SER A 167 8.93 3.39 25.72
C SER A 167 8.78 4.11 27.06
N LYS A 168 9.88 4.46 27.72
CA LYS A 168 9.91 5.14 29.02
C LYS A 168 9.75 6.67 28.94
N LEU A 169 9.76 7.24 27.74
CA LEU A 169 9.67 8.70 27.58
C LEU A 169 8.25 9.21 27.78
N SER A 170 8.13 10.27 28.56
CA SER A 170 6.91 11.08 28.66
C SER A 170 6.65 11.90 27.38
N GLU A 171 5.40 12.28 27.13
CA GLU A 171 5.04 13.12 25.97
C GLU A 171 5.83 14.44 25.93
N SER A 172 6.07 15.08 27.08
CA SER A 172 6.88 16.30 27.17
C SER A 172 8.33 16.07 26.73
N GLN A 173 8.93 14.93 27.09
CA GLN A 173 10.28 14.58 26.65
C GLN A 173 10.33 14.33 25.14
N LYS A 174 9.34 13.62 24.58
CA LYS A 174 9.22 13.42 23.12
C LYS A 174 9.11 14.76 22.40
N GLN A 175 8.26 15.66 22.88
CA GLN A 175 8.07 16.98 22.29
C GLN A 175 9.34 17.84 22.36
N LEU A 176 10.10 17.77 23.46
CA LEU A 176 11.40 18.43 23.57
C LEU A 176 12.42 17.91 22.56
N ILE A 177 12.49 16.58 22.35
CA ILE A 177 13.36 15.98 21.33
C ILE A 177 12.97 16.49 19.94
N LEU A 178 11.67 16.50 19.61
CA LEU A 178 11.19 16.98 18.31
C LEU A 178 11.51 18.47 18.08
N LEU A 179 11.23 19.32 19.08
CA LEU A 179 11.51 20.76 19.00
C LEU A 179 13.00 21.06 18.83
N ARG A 180 13.87 20.37 19.57
CA ARG A 180 15.33 20.54 19.48
C ARG A 180 15.89 20.15 18.11
N ASN A 181 15.24 19.21 17.43
CA ASN A 181 15.62 18.75 16.09
C ASN A 181 14.84 19.44 14.96
N ASN A 182 14.08 20.50 15.28
CA ASN A 182 13.27 21.26 14.32
C ASN A 182 12.28 20.38 13.52
N LEU A 183 11.65 19.43 14.20
CA LEU A 183 10.66 18.51 13.65
C LEU A 183 9.24 18.94 14.05
N GLU A 184 8.29 18.77 13.15
CA GLU A 184 6.86 18.78 13.46
C GLU A 184 6.29 17.36 13.45
N VAL A 185 5.30 17.11 14.31
CA VAL A 185 4.50 15.89 14.24
C VAL A 185 3.53 16.04 13.08
N VAL A 186 3.59 15.13 12.12
CA VAL A 186 2.55 14.98 11.10
C VAL A 186 1.37 14.25 11.73
N ARG A 187 1.63 13.07 12.32
CA ARG A 187 0.65 12.29 13.08
C ARG A 187 1.31 11.17 13.90
N PRO A 188 0.71 10.71 15.01
CA PRO A 188 1.04 9.39 15.56
C PRO A 188 0.69 8.26 14.57
N LEU A 189 1.39 7.13 14.67
CA LEU A 189 0.99 5.90 13.96
C LEU A 189 -0.10 5.19 14.76
N ARG A 190 -1.11 4.66 14.07
CA ARG A 190 -2.36 4.19 14.69
C ARG A 190 -2.21 2.90 15.50
N PHE A 191 -1.33 2.00 15.07
CA PHE A 191 -1.25 0.64 15.61
C PHE A 191 -0.07 0.39 16.53
N THR A 192 0.83 1.37 16.66
CA THR A 192 2.07 1.23 17.42
C THR A 192 2.24 2.40 18.37
N LYS A 193 2.41 2.09 19.65
CA LYS A 193 2.74 3.11 20.65
C LYS A 193 4.12 3.69 20.35
N ASN A 194 4.31 4.96 20.70
CA ASN A 194 5.58 5.67 20.57
C ASN A 194 6.09 5.86 19.12
N HIS A 195 5.30 5.52 18.11
CA HIS A 195 5.64 5.76 16.71
C HIS A 195 4.93 6.99 16.18
N TYR A 196 5.68 7.87 15.51
CA TYR A 196 5.17 9.10 14.96
C TYR A 196 5.73 9.29 13.56
N LEU A 197 4.88 9.73 12.65
CA LEU A 197 5.30 10.33 11.41
C LEU A 197 5.63 11.80 11.69
N VAL A 198 6.86 12.20 11.39
CA VAL A 198 7.36 13.56 11.63
C VAL A 198 7.94 14.15 10.35
N ARG A 199 8.00 15.48 10.30
CA ARG A 199 8.53 16.23 9.16
C ARG A 199 9.56 17.26 9.64
N PRO A 200 10.73 17.39 8.99
CA PRO A 200 11.64 18.49 9.24
C PRO A 200 11.10 19.82 8.73
N LYS A 201 11.23 20.89 9.53
CA LYS A 201 10.73 22.23 9.15
C LYS A 201 11.67 23.03 8.26
N SER A 202 12.98 22.71 8.26
CA SER A 202 14.02 23.51 7.59
C SER A 202 14.79 22.80 6.48
N VAL A 203 14.59 21.49 6.31
CA VAL A 203 15.25 20.70 5.26
C VAL A 203 14.22 19.99 4.41
N SER A 204 14.60 19.69 3.17
CA SER A 204 13.78 18.96 2.20
C SER A 204 14.66 18.19 1.22
N GLY A 205 14.03 17.39 0.35
CA GLY A 205 14.76 16.59 -0.63
C GLY A 205 15.63 15.53 0.04
N THR A 206 16.83 15.27 -0.49
CA THR A 206 17.71 14.23 0.04
C THR A 206 18.31 14.54 1.42
N ALA A 207 18.23 15.79 1.88
CA ALA A 207 18.74 16.20 3.18
C ALA A 207 17.96 15.58 4.36
N VAL A 208 16.72 15.14 4.14
CA VAL A 208 15.92 14.42 5.15
C VAL A 208 16.60 13.12 5.61
N LEU A 209 17.41 12.49 4.75
CA LEU A 209 18.16 11.28 5.08
C LEU A 209 19.16 11.54 6.22
N ALA A 210 19.86 12.68 6.16
CA ALA A 210 20.80 13.06 7.20
C ALA A 210 20.09 13.28 8.55
N VAL A 211 18.89 13.88 8.53
CA VAL A 211 18.08 14.05 9.74
C VAL A 211 17.65 12.70 10.31
N ALA A 212 17.15 11.78 9.47
CA ALA A 212 16.76 10.44 9.91
C ALA A 212 17.95 9.66 10.52
N ASN A 213 19.12 9.74 9.88
CA ASN A 213 20.34 9.10 10.37
C ASN A 213 20.79 9.71 11.71
N GLN A 214 20.80 11.04 11.84
CA GLN A 214 21.12 11.72 13.10
C GLN A 214 20.19 11.32 14.24
N LEU A 215 18.89 11.16 13.96
CA LEU A 215 17.92 10.73 14.97
C LEU A 215 18.16 9.29 15.44
N THR A 216 18.68 8.42 14.58
CA THR A 216 18.89 7.00 14.91
C THR A 216 19.87 6.80 16.07
N ASP A 217 20.86 7.68 16.21
CA ASP A 217 21.88 7.60 17.27
C ASP A 217 21.51 8.43 18.51
N MET A 218 20.32 9.03 18.55
CA MET A 218 19.92 9.95 19.61
C MET A 218 19.31 9.23 20.81
N ALA A 219 19.77 9.57 22.02
CA ALA A 219 19.16 9.09 23.25
C ALA A 219 17.65 9.41 23.30
N GLY A 220 16.83 8.41 23.61
CA GLY A 220 15.37 8.53 23.60
C GLY A 220 14.71 8.14 22.28
N ILE A 221 15.48 7.91 21.21
CA ILE A 221 15.00 7.39 19.93
C ILE A 221 15.39 5.92 19.82
N GLN A 222 14.40 5.05 19.65
CA GLN A 222 14.63 3.63 19.39
C GLN A 222 14.97 3.36 17.92
N SER A 223 14.33 4.08 17.00
CA SER A 223 14.64 4.04 15.57
C SER A 223 14.10 5.26 14.84
N ALA A 224 14.77 5.69 13.77
CA ALA A 224 14.28 6.73 12.87
C ALA A 224 14.59 6.37 11.41
N THR A 225 13.56 6.30 10.58
CA THR A 225 13.69 5.85 9.18
C THR A 225 12.91 6.78 8.25
N PRO A 226 13.42 7.11 7.05
CA PRO A 226 12.63 7.85 6.07
C PRO A 226 11.35 7.09 5.68
N ASN A 227 10.24 7.80 5.53
CA ASN A 227 8.97 7.24 5.05
C ASN A 227 8.96 7.15 3.51
N PHE A 228 9.62 6.14 2.95
CA PHE A 228 9.67 5.97 1.50
C PHE A 228 8.31 5.59 0.92
N ILE A 229 8.00 6.17 -0.25
CA ILE A 229 6.89 5.73 -1.09
C ILE A 229 7.43 4.82 -2.18
N GLN A 230 6.89 3.62 -2.31
CA GLN A 230 7.29 2.69 -3.36
C GLN A 230 6.08 2.12 -4.08
N SER A 231 6.25 1.85 -5.38
CA SER A 231 5.34 1.01 -6.15
C SER A 231 5.87 -0.42 -6.14
N THR A 232 5.04 -1.38 -5.74
CA THR A 232 5.31 -2.79 -6.01
C THR A 232 4.40 -3.26 -7.13
N SER A 233 5.01 -3.85 -8.16
CA SER A 233 4.27 -4.41 -9.28
C SER A 233 3.83 -5.83 -8.92
N TYR A 234 2.58 -5.99 -8.49
CA TYR A 234 1.98 -7.33 -8.29
C TYR A 234 1.44 -7.93 -9.58
N GLN A 235 1.47 -7.18 -10.69
CA GLN A 235 0.83 -7.60 -11.93
C GLN A 235 1.85 -8.09 -12.93
N THR A 236 1.95 -9.41 -13.04
CA THR A 236 2.34 -9.99 -14.32
C THR A 236 1.13 -9.88 -15.24
N LEU A 237 1.25 -9.13 -16.33
CA LEU A 237 0.35 -9.27 -17.47
C LEU A 237 0.56 -10.67 -18.04
N VAL A 238 -0.12 -11.67 -17.46
CA VAL A 238 -0.08 -13.05 -17.95
C VAL A 238 -0.79 -13.07 -19.29
N SER A 239 -0.13 -13.63 -20.31
CA SER A 239 -0.70 -13.83 -21.64
C SER A 239 -1.84 -14.85 -21.66
N ASP A 240 -2.04 -15.57 -20.57
CA ASP A 240 -3.14 -16.51 -20.38
C ASP A 240 -4.44 -15.72 -20.27
N SER A 241 -4.93 -15.39 -21.45
CA SER A 241 -6.26 -14.87 -21.66
C SER A 241 -7.23 -15.84 -21.02
N LEU A 242 -8.01 -15.37 -20.04
CA LEU A 242 -9.24 -16.06 -19.67
C LEU A 242 -10.05 -16.19 -20.95
N LYS A 243 -10.07 -17.40 -21.52
CA LYS A 243 -10.92 -17.69 -22.66
C LYS A 243 -12.34 -17.49 -22.18
N GLU A 244 -13.13 -16.76 -22.95
CA GLU A 244 -14.57 -16.74 -22.70
C GLU A 244 -15.03 -18.19 -22.57
N THR A 245 -15.79 -18.48 -21.52
CA THR A 245 -16.30 -19.82 -21.24
C THR A 245 -17.82 -19.79 -21.44
N PRO A 246 -18.31 -19.81 -22.69
CA PRO A 246 -19.75 -19.94 -22.94
C PRO A 246 -20.30 -21.14 -22.16
N ASN A 247 -21.49 -20.98 -21.59
CA ASN A 247 -22.13 -22.04 -20.82
C ASN A 247 -21.29 -22.55 -19.62
N ALA A 248 -20.56 -21.65 -18.95
CA ALA A 248 -19.72 -21.99 -17.78
C ALA A 248 -20.44 -22.87 -16.75
N ASN A 249 -21.72 -22.61 -16.48
CA ASN A 249 -22.53 -23.42 -15.57
C ASN A 249 -22.69 -24.86 -16.07
N THR A 250 -23.06 -25.07 -17.34
CA THR A 250 -23.18 -26.39 -17.93
C THR A 250 -21.84 -27.13 -17.91
N HIS A 251 -20.75 -26.43 -18.21
CA HIS A 251 -19.41 -26.99 -18.15
C HIS A 251 -19.02 -27.41 -16.73
N LEU A 252 -19.29 -26.56 -15.73
CA LEU A 252 -19.07 -26.86 -14.32
C LEU A 252 -19.85 -28.10 -13.88
N GLN A 253 -21.14 -28.17 -14.22
CA GLN A 253 -21.99 -29.32 -13.86
C GLN A 253 -21.51 -30.61 -14.53
N SER A 254 -21.14 -30.55 -15.81
CA SER A 254 -20.55 -31.69 -16.53
C SER A 254 -19.25 -32.15 -15.86
N LEU A 255 -18.36 -31.23 -15.51
CA LEU A 255 -17.12 -31.55 -14.82
C LEU A 255 -17.37 -32.19 -13.45
N LEU A 256 -18.26 -31.62 -12.64
CA LEU A 256 -18.60 -32.15 -11.32
C LEU A 256 -19.20 -33.56 -11.42
N ALA A 257 -20.02 -33.84 -12.44
CA ALA A 257 -20.60 -35.16 -12.66
C ALA A 257 -19.53 -36.25 -12.94
N THR A 258 -18.35 -35.87 -13.42
CA THR A 258 -17.24 -36.81 -13.68
C THR A 258 -16.34 -37.07 -12.46
N LEU A 259 -16.41 -36.23 -11.42
CA LEU A 259 -15.47 -36.29 -10.30
C LEU A 259 -16.08 -37.02 -9.10
N PRO A 260 -15.34 -37.95 -8.47
CA PRO A 260 -15.84 -38.62 -7.28
C PRO A 260 -15.91 -37.64 -6.11
N GLN A 261 -17.07 -37.60 -5.45
CA GLN A 261 -17.24 -36.82 -4.24
C GLN A 261 -16.40 -37.41 -3.09
N PRO A 262 -15.60 -36.60 -2.37
CA PRO A 262 -14.88 -37.07 -1.18
C PRO A 262 -15.84 -37.66 -0.15
N LYS A 263 -15.57 -38.91 0.24
CA LYS A 263 -16.34 -39.63 1.25
C LYS A 263 -15.78 -39.39 2.64
N ASP A 264 -16.61 -39.65 3.65
CA ASP A 264 -16.24 -39.65 5.06
C ASP A 264 -15.62 -38.35 5.57
N THR A 265 -16.00 -37.18 5.05
CA THR A 265 -15.49 -35.88 5.53
C THR A 265 -16.56 -35.16 6.36
N PRO A 266 -16.22 -34.58 7.53
CA PRO A 266 -17.19 -33.87 8.36
C PRO A 266 -17.68 -32.56 7.73
N HIS A 267 -16.93 -32.02 6.76
CA HIS A 267 -17.30 -30.84 5.97
C HIS A 267 -17.44 -31.21 4.50
N THR A 268 -18.53 -30.79 3.87
CA THR A 268 -18.84 -31.09 2.48
C THR A 268 -19.52 -29.92 1.79
N THR A 269 -19.25 -29.79 0.49
CA THR A 269 -19.90 -28.87 -0.45
C THR A 269 -19.92 -29.50 -1.83
N SER A 270 -20.86 -29.10 -2.68
CA SER A 270 -20.94 -29.55 -4.08
C SER A 270 -19.65 -29.31 -4.87
N LEU A 271 -18.89 -28.26 -4.54
CA LEU A 271 -17.66 -27.87 -5.22
C LEU A 271 -16.39 -28.56 -4.67
N LEU A 272 -16.48 -29.34 -3.60
CA LEU A 272 -15.30 -29.94 -2.94
C LEU A 272 -14.39 -30.75 -3.89
N PRO A 273 -14.90 -31.52 -4.87
CA PRO A 273 -14.04 -32.25 -5.82
C PRO A 273 -13.12 -31.36 -6.67
N LEU A 274 -13.45 -30.07 -6.82
CA LEU A 274 -12.65 -29.11 -7.57
C LEU A 274 -11.56 -28.45 -6.72
N GLN A 275 -11.69 -28.51 -5.39
CA GLN A 275 -10.77 -27.89 -4.44
C GLN A 275 -9.54 -28.77 -4.19
N TRP A 276 -8.73 -28.94 -5.24
CA TRP A 276 -7.55 -29.81 -5.25
C TRP A 276 -6.58 -29.54 -4.10
N HIS A 277 -6.47 -28.28 -3.64
CA HIS A 277 -5.58 -27.88 -2.56
C HIS A 277 -6.00 -28.45 -1.20
N LEU A 278 -7.31 -28.68 -0.99
CA LEU A 278 -7.85 -29.35 0.20
C LEU A 278 -7.77 -30.87 0.05
N ASN A 279 -8.14 -31.37 -1.12
CA ASN A 279 -8.06 -32.76 -1.49
C ASN A 279 -7.88 -32.94 -3.01
N SER A 280 -6.70 -33.42 -3.41
CA SER A 280 -6.31 -33.63 -4.81
C SER A 280 -6.79 -34.96 -5.38
N THR A 281 -7.23 -35.90 -4.55
CA THR A 281 -7.63 -37.26 -4.98
C THR A 281 -8.74 -37.28 -6.03
N PRO A 282 -9.82 -36.45 -5.95
CA PRO A 282 -10.88 -36.48 -6.96
C PRO A 282 -10.40 -36.21 -8.38
N ARG A 283 -9.44 -35.30 -8.57
CA ARG A 283 -8.90 -34.96 -9.91
C ARG A 283 -7.70 -35.81 -10.31
N ARG A 284 -6.88 -36.24 -9.35
CA ARG A 284 -5.64 -37.01 -9.62
C ARG A 284 -5.86 -38.52 -9.69
N GLY A 285 -6.93 -39.02 -9.09
CA GLY A 285 -7.14 -40.45 -8.87
C GLY A 285 -6.40 -40.98 -7.64
N GLN A 286 -6.79 -42.16 -7.18
CA GLN A 286 -6.32 -42.75 -5.91
C GLN A 286 -4.92 -43.38 -6.00
N LEU A 287 -4.44 -43.71 -7.21
CA LEU A 287 -3.17 -44.39 -7.42
C LEU A 287 -1.96 -43.44 -7.47
N LEU A 288 -2.18 -42.13 -7.60
CA LEU A 288 -1.12 -41.15 -7.69
C LEU A 288 -0.84 -40.50 -6.31
N PRO A 289 0.42 -40.09 -6.04
CA PRO A 289 0.73 -39.29 -4.87
C PRO A 289 -0.13 -38.02 -4.80
N ARG A 290 -0.58 -37.71 -3.57
CA ARG A 290 -1.34 -36.50 -3.26
C ARG A 290 -0.42 -35.28 -3.29
N THR A 291 -0.97 -34.14 -3.71
CA THR A 291 -0.26 -32.84 -3.81
C THR A 291 -1.00 -31.74 -3.05
N ASP A 292 -1.77 -32.13 -2.04
CA ASP A 292 -2.69 -31.27 -1.29
C ASP A 292 -2.29 -31.22 0.20
N ILE A 293 -2.96 -30.36 0.96
CA ILE A 293 -2.66 -30.15 2.39
C ILE A 293 -3.34 -31.19 3.31
N ARG A 294 -4.07 -32.15 2.74
CA ARG A 294 -4.82 -33.20 3.46
C ARG A 294 -5.85 -32.64 4.46
N ALA A 295 -6.56 -31.58 4.06
CA ALA A 295 -7.53 -30.89 4.91
C ALA A 295 -8.67 -31.83 5.37
N THR A 296 -9.15 -32.71 4.48
CA THR A 296 -10.23 -33.67 4.80
C THR A 296 -9.91 -34.60 5.95
N GLU A 297 -8.65 -35.00 6.12
CA GLU A 297 -8.21 -35.80 7.26
C GLU A 297 -7.95 -34.97 8.50
N ALA A 298 -7.44 -33.75 8.35
CA ALA A 298 -7.27 -32.82 9.45
C ALA A 298 -8.61 -32.49 10.13
N TRP A 299 -9.69 -32.33 9.35
CA TRP A 299 -11.02 -32.08 9.90
C TRP A 299 -11.57 -33.25 10.74
N LYS A 300 -11.20 -34.51 10.43
CA LYS A 300 -11.59 -35.66 11.27
C LYS A 300 -10.96 -35.63 12.66
N LYS A 301 -9.80 -34.99 12.77
CA LYS A 301 -8.97 -34.93 13.98
C LYS A 301 -9.07 -33.60 14.71
N SER A 302 -9.90 -32.68 14.22
CA SER A 302 -10.03 -31.32 14.76
C SER A 302 -11.47 -30.85 14.77
N ASN A 303 -11.71 -29.67 15.34
CA ASN A 303 -13.01 -29.01 15.34
C ASN A 303 -13.20 -28.07 14.12
N GLY A 304 -12.35 -28.18 13.09
CA GLY A 304 -12.41 -27.32 11.89
C GLY A 304 -12.09 -25.85 12.13
N GLY A 305 -11.38 -25.51 13.22
CA GLY A 305 -11.03 -24.14 13.59
C GLY A 305 -12.06 -23.44 14.47
N ARG A 306 -13.02 -24.19 15.05
CA ARG A 306 -13.96 -23.60 16.02
C ARG A 306 -13.19 -22.95 17.18
N ASP A 307 -13.70 -21.80 17.63
CA ASP A 307 -13.11 -20.96 18.68
C ASP A 307 -11.77 -20.30 18.31
N VAL A 308 -11.38 -20.37 17.03
CA VAL A 308 -10.24 -19.63 16.47
C VAL A 308 -10.75 -18.42 15.70
N VAL A 309 -10.15 -17.26 15.96
CA VAL A 309 -10.35 -16.03 15.19
C VAL A 309 -9.11 -15.77 14.34
N VAL A 310 -9.30 -15.52 13.06
CA VAL A 310 -8.24 -15.17 12.11
C VAL A 310 -8.49 -13.75 11.60
N ALA A 311 -7.58 -12.83 11.93
CA ALA A 311 -7.60 -11.49 11.35
C ALA A 311 -7.06 -11.54 9.91
N VAL A 312 -7.85 -11.06 8.96
CA VAL A 312 -7.45 -10.99 7.54
C VAL A 312 -7.11 -9.53 7.23
N ILE A 313 -5.82 -9.22 7.26
CA ILE A 313 -5.27 -7.90 6.97
C ILE A 313 -4.94 -7.81 5.48
N ASP A 314 -5.87 -7.30 4.68
CA ASP A 314 -5.81 -7.41 3.22
C ASP A 314 -6.59 -6.28 2.53
N SER A 315 -6.85 -6.41 1.23
CA SER A 315 -7.72 -5.54 0.44
C SER A 315 -9.19 -5.80 0.77
N LEU A 316 -10.08 -5.52 -0.17
CA LEU A 316 -11.52 -5.62 0.01
C LEU A 316 -11.97 -7.01 0.46
N ILE A 317 -12.73 -7.04 1.56
CA ILE A 317 -13.33 -8.24 2.12
C ILE A 317 -14.85 -8.08 2.09
N GLN A 318 -15.49 -8.76 1.14
CA GLN A 318 -16.93 -8.84 1.01
C GLN A 318 -17.49 -9.78 2.07
N TRP A 319 -17.61 -9.27 3.30
CA TRP A 319 -17.94 -10.07 4.48
C TRP A 319 -19.33 -10.70 4.41
N ASP A 320 -20.28 -10.08 3.71
CA ASP A 320 -21.64 -10.58 3.50
C ASP A 320 -21.74 -11.64 2.38
N HIS A 321 -20.62 -12.10 1.84
CA HIS A 321 -20.59 -13.19 0.87
C HIS A 321 -21.25 -14.45 1.48
N PRO A 322 -22.10 -15.19 0.73
CA PRO A 322 -22.81 -16.37 1.28
C PRO A 322 -21.91 -17.45 1.90
N ASP A 323 -20.68 -17.60 1.39
CA ASP A 323 -19.68 -18.51 1.98
C ASP A 323 -18.98 -17.97 3.24
N LEU A 324 -19.06 -16.66 3.53
CA LEU A 324 -18.31 -16.02 4.62
C LEU A 324 -19.21 -15.53 5.75
N VAL A 325 -20.43 -15.10 5.44
CA VAL A 325 -21.31 -14.35 6.36
C VAL A 325 -21.54 -15.07 7.71
N LYS A 326 -21.57 -16.40 7.74
CA LYS A 326 -21.75 -17.17 8.99
C LYS A 326 -20.47 -17.32 9.83
N ASN A 327 -19.33 -17.03 9.22
CA ASN A 327 -17.99 -17.20 9.78
C ASN A 327 -17.33 -15.86 10.12
N LEU A 328 -18.10 -14.79 10.30
CA LEU A 328 -17.57 -13.52 10.80
C LEU A 328 -17.41 -13.55 12.32
N TYR A 329 -16.32 -12.96 12.78
CA TYR A 329 -16.12 -12.62 14.19
C TYR A 329 -16.95 -11.37 14.50
N ASN A 330 -17.83 -11.45 15.48
CA ASN A 330 -18.54 -10.28 15.98
C ASN A 330 -17.72 -9.67 17.13
N SER A 331 -17.30 -8.41 16.98
CA SER A 331 -16.46 -7.69 17.94
C SER A 331 -17.19 -7.41 19.27
N GLY A 332 -18.51 -7.48 19.30
CA GLY A 332 -19.36 -7.41 20.49
C GLY A 332 -19.04 -6.20 21.38
N ASN A 333 -18.73 -6.47 22.64
CA ASN A 333 -18.31 -5.48 23.63
C ASN A 333 -16.80 -5.51 23.90
N SER A 334 -15.99 -5.92 22.91
CA SER A 334 -14.53 -5.89 23.05
C SER A 334 -14.08 -4.50 23.53
N PRO A 335 -13.27 -4.40 24.60
CA PRO A 335 -12.89 -3.13 25.20
C PRO A 335 -12.07 -2.25 24.24
N ASP A 336 -11.38 -2.88 23.30
CA ASP A 336 -10.47 -2.23 22.34
C ASP A 336 -11.12 -2.05 20.95
N LYS A 337 -12.45 -2.22 20.83
CA LYS A 337 -13.11 -2.06 19.53
C LYS A 337 -13.13 -0.61 19.08
N LEU A 338 -13.09 -0.41 17.76
CA LEU A 338 -13.23 0.90 17.16
C LEU A 338 -14.71 1.37 17.17
N PRO A 339 -14.98 2.68 17.09
CA PRO A 339 -16.35 3.21 17.10
C PRO A 339 -17.19 2.61 15.96
N ASN A 340 -18.29 1.92 16.31
CA ASN A 340 -19.17 1.21 15.37
C ASN A 340 -18.56 -0.01 14.66
N GLU A 341 -17.42 -0.54 15.16
CA GLU A 341 -16.92 -1.83 14.71
C GLU A 341 -17.92 -2.94 15.10
N GLU A 342 -18.41 -3.70 14.11
CA GLU A 342 -19.29 -4.85 14.33
C GLU A 342 -18.63 -6.17 13.92
N TYR A 343 -18.06 -6.23 12.71
CA TYR A 343 -17.43 -7.44 12.17
C TYR A 343 -15.96 -7.27 11.82
N GLY A 344 -15.47 -6.04 11.71
CA GLY A 344 -14.14 -5.70 11.24
C GLY A 344 -14.01 -4.21 10.97
N TRP A 345 -12.91 -3.81 10.33
CA TRP A 345 -12.61 -2.39 10.09
C TRP A 345 -11.94 -2.15 8.74
N ASP A 346 -12.38 -1.10 8.06
CA ASP A 346 -11.77 -0.54 6.87
C ASP A 346 -10.92 0.67 7.23
N PHE A 347 -9.59 0.53 7.15
CA PHE A 347 -8.62 1.62 7.32
C PHE A 347 -8.33 2.37 6.01
N SER A 348 -8.88 1.92 4.88
CA SER A 348 -8.66 2.51 3.56
C SER A 348 -9.64 3.65 3.23
N SER A 349 -10.76 3.72 3.94
CA SER A 349 -11.81 4.73 3.78
C SER A 349 -11.75 5.79 4.90
N GLY A 350 -12.05 7.06 4.62
CA GLY A 350 -12.25 8.11 5.65
C GLY A 350 -11.04 8.44 6.55
N GLU A 351 -11.06 9.58 7.25
CA GLU A 351 -9.93 9.98 8.10
C GLU A 351 -9.61 8.94 9.19
N GLU A 352 -10.62 8.28 9.77
CA GLU A 352 -10.45 7.31 10.86
C GLU A 352 -10.71 5.85 10.44
N GLY A 353 -11.25 5.62 9.24
CA GLY A 353 -11.81 4.33 8.84
C GLY A 353 -13.31 4.23 9.06
N ASP A 354 -13.88 3.09 8.68
CA ASP A 354 -15.25 2.71 9.02
C ASP A 354 -15.40 1.20 9.25
N GLY A 355 -16.53 0.78 9.81
CA GLY A 355 -16.79 -0.62 10.18
C GLY A 355 -17.18 -1.56 9.02
N ASP A 356 -17.14 -1.10 7.77
CA ASP A 356 -17.60 -1.86 6.61
C ASP A 356 -16.47 -2.10 5.59
N THR A 357 -15.93 -3.32 5.56
CA THR A 357 -14.83 -3.69 4.65
C THR A 357 -15.27 -4.01 3.21
N ARG A 358 -16.54 -3.76 2.87
CA ARG A 358 -17.09 -3.90 1.51
C ARG A 358 -16.78 -2.66 0.67
N LEU A 359 -17.16 -2.71 -0.60
CA LEU A 359 -17.12 -1.52 -1.45
C LEU A 359 -18.03 -0.43 -0.90
N THR A 360 -17.49 0.78 -0.77
CA THR A 360 -18.34 1.96 -0.65
C THR A 360 -19.16 2.16 -1.93
N VAL A 361 -20.28 2.88 -1.84
CA VAL A 361 -21.20 3.18 -2.97
C VAL A 361 -20.45 3.69 -4.20
N ASP A 362 -19.39 4.45 -3.98
CA ASP A 362 -18.69 5.12 -5.06
C ASP A 362 -17.44 4.39 -5.54
N GLU A 363 -16.81 3.56 -4.70
CA GLU A 363 -15.87 2.55 -5.19
C GLU A 363 -16.61 1.60 -6.13
N LEU A 364 -17.81 1.15 -5.73
CA LEU A 364 -18.69 0.37 -6.58
C LEU A 364 -19.01 1.10 -7.88
N ALA A 365 -19.45 2.37 -7.84
CA ALA A 365 -19.74 3.14 -9.04
C ALA A 365 -18.52 3.26 -9.97
N THR A 366 -17.31 3.38 -9.39
CA THR A 366 -16.04 3.44 -10.14
C THR A 366 -15.77 2.13 -10.87
N ILE A 367 -15.75 1.00 -10.17
CA ILE A 367 -15.38 -0.29 -10.77
C ILE A 367 -16.49 -0.86 -11.67
N GLN A 368 -17.75 -0.62 -11.32
CA GLN A 368 -18.91 -1.22 -11.98
C GLN A 368 -19.02 -0.73 -13.43
N ALA A 369 -18.80 0.56 -13.67
CA ALA A 369 -18.85 1.12 -15.02
C ALA A 369 -17.79 0.47 -15.92
N HIS A 370 -16.56 0.32 -15.42
CA HIS A 370 -15.47 -0.29 -16.16
C HIS A 370 -15.73 -1.78 -16.43
N PHE A 371 -16.17 -2.51 -15.42
CA PHE A 371 -16.53 -3.92 -15.54
C PHE A 371 -17.64 -4.14 -16.56
N GLN A 372 -18.74 -3.38 -16.48
CA GLN A 372 -19.86 -3.48 -17.41
C GLN A 372 -19.46 -3.17 -18.86
N ASN A 373 -18.58 -2.20 -19.09
CA ASN A 373 -18.08 -1.89 -20.44
C ASN A 373 -17.42 -3.11 -21.10
N THR A 374 -16.80 -4.02 -20.32
CA THR A 374 -16.16 -5.23 -20.88
C THR A 374 -17.16 -6.23 -21.45
N PHE A 375 -18.44 -6.12 -21.11
CA PHE A 375 -19.52 -6.98 -21.61
C PHE A 375 -20.41 -6.27 -22.63
N LYS A 376 -20.59 -4.95 -22.48
CA LYS A 376 -21.58 -4.19 -23.26
C LYS A 376 -21.02 -3.57 -24.55
N LEU A 377 -19.75 -3.15 -24.56
CA LEU A 377 -19.20 -2.40 -25.68
C LEU A 377 -18.74 -3.31 -26.82
N SER A 378 -18.91 -2.83 -28.06
CA SER A 378 -18.30 -3.45 -29.24
C SER A 378 -16.76 -3.36 -29.19
N THR A 379 -16.08 -4.10 -30.05
CA THR A 379 -14.62 -4.03 -30.21
C THR A 379 -14.16 -2.59 -30.48
N GLU A 380 -14.80 -1.89 -31.41
CA GLU A 380 -14.45 -0.53 -31.83
C GLU A 380 -14.68 0.47 -30.70
N GLU A 381 -15.83 0.38 -30.03
CA GLU A 381 -16.18 1.25 -28.91
C GLU A 381 -15.24 1.05 -27.72
N LEU A 382 -14.90 -0.20 -27.41
CA LEU A 382 -14.01 -0.55 -26.32
C LEU A 382 -12.58 -0.03 -26.58
N LEU A 383 -12.04 -0.26 -27.78
CA LEU A 383 -10.72 0.23 -28.17
C LEU A 383 -10.66 1.76 -28.18
N LYS A 384 -11.73 2.43 -28.63
CA LYS A 384 -11.82 3.90 -28.56
C LYS A 384 -11.88 4.41 -27.13
N LYS A 385 -12.69 3.77 -26.27
CA LYS A 385 -12.89 4.19 -24.87
C LYS A 385 -11.62 4.01 -24.02
N TYR A 386 -10.83 2.98 -24.32
CA TYR A 386 -9.58 2.66 -23.61
C TYR A 386 -8.35 2.75 -24.52
N ALA A 387 -8.31 3.73 -25.42
CA ALA A 387 -7.30 3.85 -26.47
C ALA A 387 -5.86 3.78 -25.93
N SER A 388 -5.54 4.47 -24.83
CA SER A 388 -4.19 4.44 -24.26
C SER A 388 -3.74 3.04 -23.84
N LEU A 389 -4.64 2.24 -23.27
CA LEU A 389 -4.32 0.88 -22.85
C LEU A 389 -4.29 -0.08 -24.06
N ALA A 390 -5.15 0.14 -25.05
CA ALA A 390 -5.11 -0.59 -26.32
C ALA A 390 -3.77 -0.39 -27.05
N GLU A 391 -3.24 0.84 -27.06
CA GLU A 391 -1.92 1.13 -27.65
C GLU A 391 -0.79 0.41 -26.91
N VAL A 392 -0.80 0.42 -25.56
CA VAL A 392 0.19 -0.32 -24.76
C VAL A 392 0.13 -1.82 -25.05
N LEU A 393 -1.07 -2.39 -25.13
CA LEU A 393 -1.26 -3.81 -25.48
C LEU A 393 -0.81 -4.11 -26.91
N LYS A 394 -1.05 -3.20 -27.86
CA LYS A 394 -0.60 -3.36 -29.25
C LYS A 394 0.91 -3.28 -29.40
N GLN A 395 1.57 -2.41 -28.63
CA GLN A 395 3.03 -2.35 -28.55
C GLN A 395 3.61 -3.64 -27.94
N LYS A 396 2.97 -4.18 -26.91
CA LYS A 396 3.40 -5.43 -26.27
C LYS A 396 3.15 -6.66 -27.15
N PHE A 397 2.07 -6.65 -27.93
CA PHE A 397 1.68 -7.75 -28.83
C PHE A 397 1.49 -7.24 -30.27
N PRO A 398 2.58 -6.94 -31.01
CA PRO A 398 2.48 -6.32 -32.33
C PRO A 398 1.72 -7.14 -33.36
N SER A 399 1.78 -8.48 -33.26
CA SER A 399 1.09 -9.42 -34.16
C SER A 399 -0.40 -9.64 -33.86
N ALA A 400 -0.89 -9.18 -32.71
CA ALA A 400 -2.27 -9.40 -32.29
C ALA A 400 -3.27 -8.62 -33.17
N SER A 401 -4.39 -9.25 -33.54
CA SER A 401 -5.47 -8.60 -34.28
C SER A 401 -6.21 -7.57 -33.41
N LYS A 402 -7.06 -6.72 -34.01
CA LYS A 402 -7.90 -5.78 -33.24
C LYS A 402 -8.79 -6.50 -32.23
N SER A 403 -9.35 -7.65 -32.62
CA SER A 403 -10.18 -8.48 -31.75
C SER A 403 -9.38 -9.08 -30.59
N ASP A 404 -8.13 -9.49 -30.84
CA ASP A 404 -7.24 -9.99 -29.78
C ASP A 404 -6.90 -8.88 -28.78
N ILE A 405 -6.57 -7.68 -29.26
CA ILE A 405 -6.31 -6.53 -28.39
C ILE A 405 -7.55 -6.19 -27.55
N ALA A 406 -8.74 -6.22 -28.14
CA ALA A 406 -9.98 -6.01 -27.39
C ALA A 406 -10.23 -7.11 -26.35
N LEU A 407 -9.94 -8.37 -26.64
CA LEU A 407 -10.03 -9.46 -25.67
C LEU A 407 -9.04 -9.28 -24.52
N PHE A 408 -7.78 -8.95 -24.82
CA PHE A 408 -6.77 -8.65 -23.82
C PHE A 408 -7.19 -7.49 -22.93
N LEU A 409 -7.77 -6.45 -23.52
CA LEU A 409 -8.30 -5.29 -22.80
C LEU A 409 -9.47 -5.65 -21.87
N LYS A 410 -10.43 -6.46 -22.35
CA LYS A 410 -11.53 -6.98 -21.51
C LYS A 410 -10.99 -7.76 -20.33
N ASN A 411 -10.10 -8.72 -20.58
CA ASN A 411 -9.52 -9.58 -19.55
C ASN A 411 -8.68 -8.80 -18.56
N TYR A 412 -7.91 -7.84 -19.04
CA TYR A 412 -7.15 -6.94 -18.20
C TYR A 412 -8.06 -6.21 -17.22
N ILE A 413 -9.11 -5.52 -17.71
CA ILE A 413 -10.04 -4.77 -16.85
C ILE A 413 -10.75 -5.69 -15.86
N ARG A 414 -11.22 -6.86 -16.30
CA ARG A 414 -11.88 -7.85 -15.43
C ARG A 414 -10.94 -8.35 -14.32
N ASN A 415 -9.68 -8.62 -14.66
CA ASN A 415 -8.67 -9.05 -13.70
C ASN A 415 -8.34 -7.94 -12.70
N GLN A 416 -8.24 -6.67 -13.13
CA GLN A 416 -8.08 -5.54 -12.20
C GLN A 416 -9.20 -5.52 -11.17
N VAL A 417 -10.45 -5.61 -11.63
CA VAL A 417 -11.63 -5.60 -10.75
C VAL A 417 -11.61 -6.80 -9.80
N ALA A 418 -11.28 -7.99 -10.30
CA ALA A 418 -11.19 -9.20 -9.47
C ALA A 418 -10.08 -9.09 -8.41
N SER A 419 -8.94 -8.49 -8.74
CA SER A 419 -7.82 -8.31 -7.82
C SER A 419 -8.16 -7.40 -6.63
N GLU A 420 -9.14 -6.51 -6.75
CA GLU A 420 -9.60 -5.69 -5.61
C GLU A 420 -10.15 -6.57 -4.47
N PHE A 421 -10.72 -7.73 -4.81
CA PHE A 421 -11.31 -8.70 -3.87
C PHE A 421 -10.29 -9.73 -3.34
N HIS A 422 -8.99 -9.44 -3.40
CA HIS A 422 -7.94 -10.33 -2.88
C HIS A 422 -8.21 -10.73 -1.41
N GLY A 423 -8.57 -9.78 -0.55
CA GLY A 423 -8.98 -10.08 0.83
C GLY A 423 -10.17 -11.03 0.95
N THR A 424 -11.17 -10.90 0.08
CA THR A 424 -12.32 -11.83 0.03
C THR A 424 -11.88 -13.25 -0.34
N TRP A 425 -10.95 -13.37 -1.30
CA TRP A 425 -10.37 -14.65 -1.68
C TRP A 425 -9.54 -15.25 -0.54
N SER A 426 -8.67 -14.46 0.10
CA SER A 426 -7.90 -14.86 1.28
C SER A 426 -8.83 -15.38 2.38
N ALA A 427 -9.89 -14.64 2.72
CA ALA A 427 -10.87 -15.06 3.71
C ALA A 427 -11.58 -16.36 3.33
N GLY A 428 -11.92 -16.53 2.04
CA GLY A 428 -12.55 -17.76 1.53
C GLY A 428 -11.65 -18.98 1.64
N VAL A 429 -10.36 -18.86 1.30
CA VAL A 429 -9.37 -19.93 1.48
C VAL A 429 -9.26 -20.34 2.94
N ILE A 430 -9.36 -19.38 3.87
CA ILE A 430 -9.29 -19.65 5.30
C ILE A 430 -10.56 -20.33 5.80
N ALA A 431 -11.73 -19.72 5.61
CA ALA A 431 -12.95 -20.11 6.33
C ALA A 431 -14.24 -20.07 5.49
N ALA A 432 -14.19 -20.21 4.16
CA ALA A 432 -15.43 -20.38 3.40
C ALA A 432 -16.23 -21.60 3.89
N ASN A 433 -17.53 -21.41 4.11
CA ASN A 433 -18.45 -22.47 4.50
C ASN A 433 -19.88 -21.92 4.32
N SER A 434 -20.49 -22.08 3.15
CA SER A 434 -21.90 -21.66 2.96
C SER A 434 -22.86 -22.44 3.86
N GLN A 435 -24.02 -21.86 4.15
CA GLN A 435 -25.09 -22.55 4.87
C GLN A 435 -25.76 -23.64 4.02
N ASP A 436 -25.96 -23.36 2.73
CA ASP A 436 -26.61 -24.25 1.76
C ASP A 436 -25.64 -25.23 1.07
N LYS A 437 -24.35 -25.16 1.40
CA LYS A 437 -23.28 -26.02 0.82
C LYS A 437 -23.19 -25.89 -0.71
N SER A 438 -23.52 -24.73 -1.26
CA SER A 438 -23.45 -24.45 -2.70
C SER A 438 -22.09 -23.89 -3.15
N GLY A 439 -21.32 -23.30 -2.23
CA GLY A 439 -20.05 -22.63 -2.53
C GLY A 439 -18.81 -23.46 -2.21
N VAL A 440 -17.72 -22.81 -1.82
CA VAL A 440 -16.44 -23.48 -1.51
C VAL A 440 -16.26 -23.72 -0.01
N LEU A 441 -15.28 -24.56 0.33
CA LEU A 441 -14.81 -24.74 1.71
C LEU A 441 -13.46 -24.07 1.94
N GLY A 442 -13.27 -23.45 3.10
CA GLY A 442 -11.97 -23.01 3.58
C GLY A 442 -11.21 -24.15 4.27
N VAL A 443 -9.92 -23.92 4.55
CA VAL A 443 -9.08 -24.86 5.32
C VAL A 443 -9.60 -25.05 6.74
N ALA A 444 -10.11 -23.99 7.36
CA ALA A 444 -10.69 -23.96 8.70
C ALA A 444 -12.16 -23.49 8.63
N PRO A 445 -13.09 -24.35 8.17
CA PRO A 445 -14.45 -23.96 7.83
C PRO A 445 -15.32 -23.54 9.03
N ASN A 446 -14.86 -23.73 10.27
CA ASN A 446 -15.54 -23.27 11.49
C ASN A 446 -14.80 -22.12 12.20
N ALA A 447 -13.66 -21.65 11.65
CA ALA A 447 -12.98 -20.48 12.17
C ALA A 447 -13.81 -19.21 11.93
N LYS A 448 -13.57 -18.19 12.77
CA LYS A 448 -14.13 -16.86 12.59
C LYS A 448 -13.10 -15.95 11.90
N ILE A 449 -13.57 -15.10 11.01
CA ILE A 449 -12.79 -14.11 10.28
C ILE A 449 -13.05 -12.74 10.89
N LEU A 450 -11.98 -12.01 11.22
CA LEU A 450 -12.00 -10.59 11.50
C LEU A 450 -11.44 -9.85 10.27
N PRO A 451 -12.29 -9.27 9.39
CA PRO A 451 -11.84 -8.49 8.26
C PRO A 451 -11.14 -7.21 8.69
N VAL A 452 -9.93 -6.99 8.19
CA VAL A 452 -9.16 -5.76 8.41
C VAL A 452 -8.69 -5.26 7.05
N ARG A 453 -9.46 -4.34 6.45
CA ARG A 453 -9.12 -3.80 5.14
C ARG A 453 -8.09 -2.67 5.31
N VAL A 454 -6.92 -2.83 4.69
CA VAL A 454 -5.83 -1.83 4.73
C VAL A 454 -5.45 -1.31 3.35
N PHE A 455 -5.96 -1.95 2.28
CA PHE A 455 -5.81 -1.50 0.92
C PHE A 455 -7.15 -0.98 0.36
N GLY A 456 -7.12 0.26 -0.11
CA GLY A 456 -8.18 0.82 -0.95
C GLY A 456 -8.12 0.25 -2.37
N LEU A 457 -9.01 0.71 -3.25
CA LEU A 457 -8.95 0.35 -4.66
C LEU A 457 -7.53 0.55 -5.22
N ALA A 458 -7.14 -0.31 -6.14
CA ALA A 458 -5.84 -0.29 -6.78
C ALA A 458 -4.67 -0.50 -5.78
N GLY A 459 -4.89 -1.29 -4.72
CA GLY A 459 -3.84 -1.65 -3.75
C GLY A 459 -3.25 -0.44 -3.01
N LYS A 460 -4.05 0.62 -2.85
CA LYS A 460 -3.61 1.88 -2.24
C LYS A 460 -3.57 1.76 -0.71
N ILE A 461 -2.40 1.99 -0.11
CA ILE A 461 -2.28 2.28 1.33
C ILE A 461 -2.05 3.79 1.47
N ASP A 462 -3.06 4.57 1.87
CA ASP A 462 -2.90 6.02 2.10
C ASP A 462 -2.57 6.30 3.57
N SER A 463 -1.56 7.14 3.81
CA SER A 463 -1.23 7.66 5.13
C SER A 463 -2.07 8.90 5.51
N ASN A 464 -2.75 9.50 4.54
CA ASN A 464 -3.65 10.66 4.67
C ASN A 464 -4.92 10.40 3.88
N THR A 465 -5.99 9.96 4.54
CA THR A 465 -7.28 9.80 3.88
C THR A 465 -7.86 11.15 3.47
N ALA A 466 -7.58 11.56 2.24
CA ALA A 466 -8.31 12.61 1.54
C ALA A 466 -8.51 12.22 0.07
N ARG A 467 -9.69 11.64 -0.19
CA ARG A 467 -10.47 11.62 -1.44
C ARG A 467 -9.73 11.84 -2.77
N LEU A 468 -9.71 10.82 -3.63
CA LEU A 468 -9.85 10.98 -5.09
C LEU A 468 -10.59 9.77 -5.69
N ARG A 469 -11.75 10.05 -6.29
CA ARG A 469 -12.54 9.13 -7.13
C ARG A 469 -12.34 9.49 -8.60
N GLU A 470 -12.64 8.51 -9.46
CA GLU A 470 -12.49 8.49 -10.91
C GLU A 470 -11.04 8.34 -11.41
N ILE A 471 -10.59 7.09 -11.57
CA ILE A 471 -9.45 6.75 -12.42
C ILE A 471 -9.99 5.98 -13.63
N LYS A 472 -10.20 6.69 -14.73
CA LYS A 472 -10.44 6.09 -16.04
C LYS A 472 -9.15 5.46 -16.55
N GLY A 473 -9.06 4.15 -16.36
CA GLY A 473 -8.20 3.22 -17.09
C GLY A 473 -6.70 3.54 -17.05
N LYS A 474 -6.00 3.13 -16.00
CA LYS A 474 -4.55 2.84 -16.05
C LYS A 474 -4.17 1.70 -15.13
N THR A 475 -3.03 1.10 -15.46
CA THR A 475 -2.32 0.06 -14.72
C THR A 475 -1.95 0.50 -13.33
N VAL A 476 -2.30 -0.36 -12.39
CA VAL A 476 -2.15 -0.15 -10.98
C VAL A 476 -0.83 -0.76 -10.53
N SER A 477 0.01 0.09 -10.00
CA SER A 477 1.15 -0.27 -9.16
C SER A 477 0.75 -0.03 -7.72
N ASN A 478 0.89 -1.05 -6.85
CA ASN A 478 0.49 -0.94 -5.44
C ASN A 478 1.45 0.00 -4.71
N VAL A 479 0.94 1.06 -4.09
CA VAL A 479 1.77 2.07 -3.42
C VAL A 479 1.81 1.82 -1.92
N PHE A 480 3.02 1.69 -1.39
CA PHE A 480 3.29 1.52 0.04
C PHE A 480 4.00 2.77 0.57
N ALA A 481 3.52 3.30 1.69
CA ALA A 481 4.25 4.20 2.58
C ALA A 481 4.38 3.46 3.93
N TYR A 482 5.56 3.47 4.54
CA TYR A 482 5.84 2.73 5.78
C TYR A 482 5.56 3.57 7.03
#